data_AF-L7UZV3-F1
#
_entry.id   AF-L7UZV3-F1
#
_cell.length_a   1.000
_cell.length_b   1.000
_cell.length_c   1.000
_cell.angle_alpha   90.00
_cell.angle_beta   90.00
_cell.angle_gamma   90.00
#
_symmetry.space_group_name_H-M   'P 1'
#
loop_
_entity.id
_entity.type
_entity.pdbx_description
1 polymer ?
#
loop_
_entity_poly.entity_id
_entity_poly.type
_entity_poly.pdbx_seq_one_letter_code
_entity_poly.pdbx_strand_id
1 'polypeptide(L)'
;MQFLFELSIARPPNVRECAILKARLDRLTQMEQSVAHAGARLQELFSGRVTPPGDFRIRHGFVRLFNPDAAADTTNRNATKRDQRPPATRLMSPRGRSLSFLLIALFEAQLRLAPGQPATRNELPLKAENDRTGWTDYVATDARDATEGRIFVDVPTKKARQIHSSLVRLHNENLISVPPAKGRRRYQDFVLKREDARPGGDNSVYRVPEHDGEFFFVPASLFTNGWIHVLEDSELALLLIAARMRSKHGDVPRPLPAGPRKLHYGLSRDSFEAGHRVLDYLDILDVISDYRRNEDGKVDGFADRGAQPHLLKFHPEALDRPAFPTIIDTITEQIAKSKAS
;
A
#
# COMPACT_ATOMS: atom_id res chain seq x y z
N MET A 1 -32.05 10.23 6.35
CA MET A 1 -31.42 11.27 5.53
C MET A 1 -30.90 10.57 4.29
N GLN A 2 -31.70 10.57 3.21
CA GLN A 2 -31.31 9.96 1.93
C GLN A 2 -30.15 10.78 1.38
N PHE A 3 -28.98 10.17 1.35
CA PHE A 3 -27.83 10.71 0.66
C PHE A 3 -28.12 10.64 -0.85
N LEU A 4 -28.71 11.70 -1.40
CA LEU A 4 -28.69 11.95 -2.85
C LEU A 4 -27.25 12.30 -3.23
N PHE A 5 -26.41 11.28 -3.29
CA PHE A 5 -25.05 11.35 -3.80
C PHE A 5 -24.99 10.43 -5.01
N GLU A 6 -25.17 11.00 -6.20
CA GLU A 6 -24.82 10.33 -7.44
C GLU A 6 -23.54 10.97 -7.97
N LEU A 7 -22.71 10.11 -8.58
CA LEU A 7 -21.47 10.36 -9.32
C LEU A 7 -20.17 10.11 -8.52
N SER A 8 -19.50 9.03 -8.92
CA SER A 8 -18.05 8.88 -8.79
C SER A 8 -17.35 10.10 -9.41
N ILE A 9 -16.31 10.59 -8.77
CA ILE A 9 -15.51 11.74 -9.26
C ILE A 9 -14.57 11.39 -10.40
N ALA A 10 -14.64 10.16 -10.92
CA ALA A 10 -13.85 9.65 -12.03
C ALA A 10 -14.19 10.37 -13.34
N ARG A 11 -13.86 11.67 -13.43
CA ARG A 11 -13.77 12.35 -14.72
C ARG A 11 -12.68 11.66 -15.56
N PRO A 12 -12.78 11.73 -16.90
CA PRO A 12 -11.66 11.35 -17.75
C PRO A 12 -10.36 12.04 -17.32
N PRO A 13 -9.22 11.35 -17.36
CA PRO A 13 -7.94 11.94 -16.99
C PRO A 13 -7.60 13.12 -17.93
N ASN A 14 -6.93 14.15 -17.41
CA ASN A 14 -6.42 15.23 -18.24
C ASN A 14 -5.09 14.84 -18.92
N VAL A 15 -4.57 15.70 -19.80
CA VAL A 15 -3.32 15.43 -20.55
C VAL A 15 -2.14 15.00 -19.66
N ARG A 16 -1.96 15.66 -18.51
CA ARG A 16 -0.88 15.34 -17.57
C ARG A 16 -1.11 14.00 -16.89
N GLU A 17 -2.34 13.73 -16.47
CA GLU A 17 -2.75 12.46 -15.85
C GLU A 17 -2.61 11.30 -16.84
N CYS A 18 -2.99 11.50 -18.11
CA CYS A 18 -2.77 10.51 -19.17
C CYS A 18 -1.30 10.18 -19.38
N ALA A 19 -0.40 11.16 -19.32
CA ALA A 19 1.03 10.90 -19.43
C ALA A 19 1.53 10.00 -18.28
N ILE A 20 1.05 10.25 -17.06
CA ILE A 20 1.37 9.43 -15.87
C ILE A 20 0.79 8.01 -16.03
N LEU A 21 -0.47 7.89 -16.45
CA LEU A 21 -1.14 6.60 -16.67
C LEU A 21 -0.47 5.78 -17.77
N LYS A 22 -0.04 6.40 -18.88
CA LYS A 22 0.74 5.74 -19.93
C LYS A 22 2.07 5.20 -19.41
N ALA A 23 2.84 6.04 -18.71
CA ALA A 23 4.10 5.61 -18.13
C ALA A 23 3.93 4.46 -17.11
N ARG A 24 2.81 4.46 -16.38
CA ARG A 24 2.45 3.36 -15.49
C ARG A 24 2.04 2.10 -16.26
N LEU A 25 1.23 2.23 -17.30
CA LEU A 25 0.82 1.12 -18.15
C LEU A 25 2.04 0.42 -18.75
N ASP A 26 2.97 1.18 -19.33
CA ASP A 26 4.23 0.66 -19.86
C ASP A 26 5.02 -0.13 -18.80
N ARG A 27 5.10 0.40 -17.59
CA ARG A 27 5.76 -0.27 -16.45
C ARG A 27 5.03 -1.56 -16.05
N LEU A 28 3.71 -1.54 -15.96
CA LEU A 28 2.93 -2.72 -15.57
C LEU A 28 3.08 -3.83 -16.61
N THR A 29 2.97 -3.51 -17.91
CA THR A 29 3.20 -4.48 -18.99
C THR A 29 4.60 -5.10 -18.92
N GLN A 30 5.62 -4.33 -18.54
CA GLN A 30 6.98 -4.85 -18.31
C GLN A 30 7.09 -5.80 -17.12
N MET A 31 6.16 -5.73 -16.18
CA MET A 31 6.14 -6.52 -14.95
C MET A 31 5.33 -7.82 -15.06
N GLU A 32 4.59 -8.06 -16.15
CA GLU A 32 3.59 -9.13 -16.27
C GLU A 32 4.05 -10.47 -15.71
N GLN A 33 5.15 -11.02 -16.26
CA GLN A 33 5.69 -12.32 -15.82
C GLN A 33 6.14 -12.30 -14.36
N SER A 34 6.70 -11.17 -13.91
CA SER A 34 7.19 -10.99 -12.54
C SER A 34 6.04 -10.93 -11.53
N VAL A 35 4.92 -10.31 -11.91
CA VAL A 35 3.69 -10.25 -11.11
C VAL A 35 3.02 -11.62 -11.07
N ALA A 36 2.91 -12.31 -12.21
CA ALA A 36 2.34 -13.64 -12.29
C ALA A 36 3.11 -14.64 -11.40
N HIS A 37 4.44 -14.66 -11.49
CA HIS A 37 5.28 -15.50 -10.63
C HIS A 37 5.11 -15.18 -9.15
N ALA A 38 5.18 -13.89 -8.77
CA ALA A 38 5.09 -13.50 -7.37
C ALA A 38 3.70 -13.75 -6.77
N GLY A 39 2.64 -13.50 -7.54
CA GLY A 39 1.26 -13.83 -7.17
C GLY A 39 1.06 -15.32 -6.97
N ALA A 40 1.54 -16.16 -7.90
CA ALA A 40 1.47 -17.62 -7.77
C ALA A 40 2.19 -18.13 -6.51
N ARG A 41 3.34 -17.55 -6.16
CA ARG A 41 4.09 -17.91 -4.94
C ARG A 41 3.39 -17.48 -3.66
N LEU A 42 2.73 -16.32 -3.64
CA LEU A 42 1.90 -15.90 -2.51
C LEU A 42 0.64 -16.75 -2.38
N GLN A 43 0.03 -17.16 -3.49
CA GLN A 43 -1.09 -18.10 -3.51
C GLN A 43 -0.68 -19.47 -2.98
N GLU A 44 0.46 -20.01 -3.41
CA GLU A 44 1.02 -21.28 -2.91
C GLU A 44 1.26 -21.22 -1.40
N LEU A 45 1.88 -20.13 -0.93
CA LEU A 45 2.13 -19.89 0.49
C LEU A 45 0.82 -19.85 1.30
N PHE A 46 -0.23 -19.24 0.76
CA PHE A 46 -1.54 -19.16 1.40
C PHE A 46 -2.29 -20.50 1.39
N SER A 47 -2.33 -21.18 0.26
CA SER A 47 -3.05 -22.46 0.08
C SER A 47 -2.40 -23.62 0.85
N GLY A 48 -1.11 -23.57 1.16
CA GLY A 48 -0.40 -24.60 1.91
C GLY A 48 -0.75 -24.71 3.39
N ARG A 49 -1.76 -23.96 3.89
CA ARG A 49 -2.13 -23.96 5.32
C ARG A 49 -3.33 -24.88 5.58
N VAL A 50 -3.21 -25.69 6.63
CA VAL A 50 -4.25 -26.64 7.08
C VAL A 50 -5.49 -25.92 7.64
N THR A 51 -5.31 -24.70 8.13
CA THR A 51 -6.41 -23.82 8.53
C THR A 51 -6.24 -22.53 7.74
N PRO A 52 -7.24 -22.10 6.95
CA PRO A 52 -7.17 -20.80 6.31
C PRO A 52 -7.05 -19.76 7.42
N PRO A 53 -6.01 -18.92 7.42
CA PRO A 53 -6.01 -17.76 8.28
C PRO A 53 -7.28 -16.98 7.97
N GLY A 54 -7.92 -16.39 8.98
CA GLY A 54 -8.84 -15.29 8.71
C GLY A 54 -8.13 -14.15 7.97
N ASP A 55 -8.83 -13.04 7.76
CA ASP A 55 -8.24 -11.87 7.13
C ASP A 55 -6.93 -11.41 7.80
N PHE A 56 -6.04 -10.79 7.00
CA PHE A 56 -4.75 -10.28 7.44
C PHE A 56 -4.93 -9.16 8.45
N ARG A 57 -4.30 -9.27 9.63
CA ARG A 57 -4.49 -8.34 10.75
C ARG A 57 -3.45 -7.22 10.72
N ILE A 58 -3.88 -5.97 10.78
CA ILE A 58 -2.96 -4.83 10.88
C ILE A 58 -3.38 -3.93 12.02
N ARG A 59 -2.44 -3.54 12.89
CA ARG A 59 -2.74 -2.58 13.97
C ARG A 59 -3.18 -1.23 13.42
N HIS A 60 -4.17 -0.63 14.06
CA HIS A 60 -4.68 0.68 13.66
C HIS A 60 -3.59 1.77 13.62
N GLY A 61 -2.57 1.67 14.48
CA GLY A 61 -1.44 2.59 14.54
C GLY A 61 -0.52 2.54 13.31
N PHE A 62 -0.59 1.48 12.50
CA PHE A 62 0.16 1.39 11.24
C PHE A 62 -0.24 2.49 10.26
N VAL A 63 -1.53 2.82 10.21
CA VAL A 63 -2.09 3.80 9.27
C VAL A 63 -2.47 5.11 9.93
N ARG A 64 -2.76 5.14 11.24
CA ARG A 64 -3.27 6.34 11.91
C ARG A 64 -2.50 6.66 13.19
N LEU A 65 -2.00 7.88 13.29
CA LEU A 65 -1.51 8.45 14.54
C LEU A 65 -2.69 8.76 15.47
N PHE A 66 -2.67 8.17 16.66
CA PHE A 66 -3.64 8.48 17.71
C PHE A 66 -3.39 9.85 18.33
N ASN A 67 -2.13 10.16 18.61
CA ASN A 67 -1.67 11.41 19.18
C ASN A 67 -0.65 12.03 18.22
N PRO A 68 -1.11 12.76 17.18
CA PRO A 68 -0.22 13.45 16.27
C PRO A 68 0.49 14.61 16.99
N ASP A 69 1.66 15.01 16.49
CA ASP A 69 2.40 16.16 17.00
C ASP A 69 1.56 17.44 16.89
N ALA A 70 1.38 18.15 17.99
CA ALA A 70 0.62 19.40 18.04
C ALA A 70 1.27 20.52 17.21
N ALA A 71 2.59 20.44 16.99
CA ALA A 71 3.34 21.36 16.15
C ALA A 71 3.36 20.96 14.66
N ALA A 72 2.68 19.87 14.28
CA ALA A 72 2.62 19.45 12.88
C ALA A 72 1.92 20.51 12.02
N ASP A 73 2.55 20.87 10.90
CA ASP A 73 1.96 21.77 9.92
C ASP A 73 0.66 21.18 9.35
N THR A 74 -0.47 21.82 9.61
CA THR A 74 -1.79 21.41 9.12
C THR A 74 -2.18 22.09 7.80
N THR A 75 -1.37 23.02 7.29
CA THR A 75 -1.64 23.71 6.02
C THR A 75 -1.45 22.75 4.84
N ASN A 76 -2.19 22.95 3.75
CA ASN A 76 -2.05 22.08 2.56
C ASN A 76 -0.82 22.39 1.68
N ARG A 77 0.07 23.29 2.12
CA ARG A 77 1.18 23.77 1.29
C ARG A 77 2.32 22.76 1.16
N ASN A 78 2.63 22.05 2.24
CA ASN A 78 3.74 21.09 2.30
C ASN A 78 3.27 19.70 2.73
N ALA A 79 3.98 18.65 2.34
CA ALA A 79 3.76 17.32 2.90
C ALA A 79 4.23 17.26 4.36
N THR A 80 3.52 16.50 5.22
CA THR A 80 3.93 16.25 6.62
C THR A 80 5.35 15.69 6.66
N LYS A 81 6.19 16.07 7.63
CA LYS A 81 7.53 15.47 7.75
C LYS A 81 7.44 13.97 8.01
N ARG A 82 8.39 13.18 7.53
CA ARG A 82 8.31 11.69 7.58
C ARG A 82 8.22 11.14 9.01
N ASP A 83 8.93 11.75 9.95
CA ASP A 83 8.94 11.47 11.39
C ASP A 83 7.64 11.90 12.10
N GLN A 84 6.74 12.62 11.42
CA GLN A 84 5.41 12.99 11.91
C GLN A 84 4.30 12.18 11.21
N ARG A 85 4.65 11.11 10.50
CA ARG A 85 3.70 10.24 9.78
C ARG A 85 3.54 8.89 10.48
N PRO A 86 2.37 8.25 10.34
CA PRO A 86 2.24 6.85 10.69
C PRO A 86 3.12 5.98 9.78
N PRO A 87 3.49 4.76 10.21
CA PRO A 87 4.38 3.85 9.48
C PRO A 87 4.01 3.65 8.00
N ALA A 88 2.74 3.45 7.67
CA ALA A 88 2.28 3.23 6.29
C ALA A 88 2.70 4.37 5.35
N THR A 89 2.48 5.64 5.74
CA THR A 89 2.81 6.80 4.90
C THR A 89 4.23 7.35 5.10
N ARG A 90 4.91 6.91 6.15
CA ARG A 90 6.35 7.12 6.40
C ARG A 90 7.23 6.26 5.49
N LEU A 91 6.76 5.06 5.13
CA LEU A 91 7.43 4.16 4.20
C LEU A 91 7.20 4.51 2.72
N MET A 92 6.18 5.31 2.41
CA MET A 92 5.88 5.73 1.06
C MET A 92 7.09 6.40 0.41
N SER A 93 7.43 5.94 -0.79
CA SER A 93 8.40 6.60 -1.65
C SER A 93 8.01 6.46 -3.12
N PRO A 94 8.36 7.43 -3.98
CA PRO A 94 8.17 7.27 -5.41
C PRO A 94 8.87 6.00 -5.89
N ARG A 95 8.13 5.06 -6.50
CA ARG A 95 8.64 3.75 -6.93
C ARG A 95 9.24 2.89 -5.81
N GLY A 96 8.89 3.20 -4.56
CA GLY A 96 9.27 2.42 -3.39
C GLY A 96 8.65 1.04 -3.40
N ARG A 97 9.30 0.10 -2.70
CA ARG A 97 8.72 -1.22 -2.37
C ARG A 97 8.77 -1.49 -0.87
N SER A 98 9.13 -0.52 -0.04
CA SER A 98 9.32 -0.76 1.39
C SER A 98 7.98 -1.00 2.09
N LEU A 99 6.93 -0.28 1.70
CA LEU A 99 5.58 -0.52 2.22
C LEU A 99 5.07 -1.90 1.79
N SER A 100 5.07 -2.20 0.49
CA SER A 100 4.60 -3.50 0.00
C SER A 100 5.42 -4.67 0.55
N PHE A 101 6.75 -4.54 0.63
CA PHE A 101 7.61 -5.57 1.21
C PHE A 101 7.30 -5.81 2.70
N LEU A 102 7.08 -4.76 3.50
CA LEU A 102 6.69 -4.92 4.89
C LEU A 102 5.34 -5.65 5.01
N LEU A 103 4.36 -5.28 4.19
CA LEU A 103 3.05 -5.94 4.19
C LEU A 103 3.17 -7.43 3.84
N ILE A 104 3.98 -7.76 2.82
CA ILE A 104 4.26 -9.15 2.43
C ILE A 104 4.96 -9.90 3.58
N ALA A 105 5.94 -9.29 4.24
CA ALA A 105 6.64 -9.91 5.35
C ALA A 105 5.74 -10.13 6.58
N LEU A 106 4.84 -9.18 6.88
CA LEU A 106 3.84 -9.33 7.93
C LEU A 106 2.82 -10.41 7.57
N PHE A 107 2.40 -10.49 6.30
CA PHE A 107 1.50 -11.52 5.80
C PHE A 107 2.15 -12.90 5.95
N GLU A 108 3.37 -13.10 5.47
CA GLU A 108 4.16 -14.33 5.64
C GLU A 108 4.39 -14.71 7.10
N ALA A 109 4.54 -13.73 7.99
CA ALA A 109 4.64 -14.00 9.43
C ALA A 109 3.30 -14.50 10.01
N GLN A 110 2.16 -13.92 9.60
CA GLN A 110 0.82 -14.29 10.09
C GLN A 110 0.28 -15.60 9.51
N LEU A 111 0.46 -15.81 8.20
CA LEU A 111 1.33 -16.86 7.73
C LEU A 111 1.56 -18.01 8.70
N ARG A 112 2.78 -18.05 9.23
CA ARG A 112 3.34 -19.09 10.11
C ARG A 112 2.86 -19.06 11.56
N LEU A 113 2.55 -17.88 12.11
CA LEU A 113 2.39 -17.65 13.54
C LEU A 113 0.92 -17.57 13.95
N ALA A 114 0.58 -18.12 15.11
CA ALA A 114 -0.73 -17.92 15.74
C ALA A 114 -0.84 -16.51 16.38
N PRO A 115 -2.07 -16.00 16.63
CA PRO A 115 -2.27 -14.78 17.43
C PRO A 115 -1.44 -14.77 18.72
N GLY A 116 -0.86 -13.61 19.04
CA GLY A 116 -0.01 -13.43 20.24
C GLY A 116 1.43 -13.97 20.11
N GLN A 117 1.70 -14.88 19.17
CA GLN A 117 3.04 -15.45 18.98
C GLN A 117 4.04 -14.42 18.46
N PRO A 118 5.27 -14.39 19.00
CA PRO A 118 6.30 -13.44 18.58
C PRO A 118 6.97 -13.88 17.28
N ALA A 119 7.35 -12.90 16.46
CA ALA A 119 8.24 -13.13 15.33
C ALA A 119 9.58 -13.70 15.80
N THR A 120 10.06 -14.68 15.05
CA THR A 120 11.41 -15.22 15.16
C THR A 120 12.32 -14.54 14.13
N ARG A 121 13.57 -15.01 14.05
CA ARG A 121 14.48 -14.61 12.98
C ARG A 121 13.92 -15.06 11.63
N ASN A 122 14.13 -14.23 10.62
CA ASN A 122 13.80 -14.54 9.24
C ASN A 122 14.35 -15.92 8.84
N GLU A 123 13.49 -16.76 8.26
CA GLU A 123 13.83 -18.13 7.86
C GLU A 123 14.07 -18.25 6.35
N LEU A 124 13.68 -17.23 5.58
CA LEU A 124 13.75 -17.22 4.12
C LEU A 124 15.04 -16.52 3.65
N PRO A 125 15.81 -17.11 2.73
CA PRO A 125 16.94 -16.40 2.13
C PRO A 125 16.43 -15.19 1.33
N LEU A 126 17.27 -14.15 1.17
CA LEU A 126 16.88 -12.98 0.38
C LEU A 126 16.67 -13.36 -1.09
N LYS A 127 17.58 -14.15 -1.66
CA LYS A 127 17.52 -14.72 -3.02
C LYS A 127 17.13 -16.20 -2.91
N ALA A 128 16.34 -16.70 -3.83
CA ALA A 128 16.08 -18.14 -3.95
C ALA A 128 17.39 -18.91 -4.21
N GLU A 129 17.57 -20.05 -3.56
CA GLU A 129 18.77 -20.90 -3.66
C GLU A 129 18.35 -22.37 -3.72
N ASN A 130 18.87 -23.14 -4.69
CA ASN A 130 18.78 -24.62 -4.75
C ASN A 130 17.42 -25.19 -4.27
N ASP A 131 16.35 -24.89 -5.00
CA ASP A 131 14.96 -25.31 -4.73
C ASP A 131 14.29 -24.72 -3.49
N ARG A 132 14.97 -23.81 -2.76
CA ARG A 132 14.42 -23.10 -1.62
C ARG A 132 13.89 -21.72 -2.03
N THR A 133 12.61 -21.49 -1.76
CA THR A 133 11.95 -20.19 -1.97
C THR A 133 12.66 -19.08 -1.19
N GLY A 134 12.85 -17.93 -1.83
CA GLY A 134 13.43 -16.74 -1.19
C GLY A 134 12.51 -15.53 -1.28
N TRP A 135 12.84 -14.45 -0.58
CA TRP A 135 12.06 -13.19 -0.64
C TRP A 135 11.92 -12.63 -2.06
N THR A 136 12.90 -12.89 -2.95
CA THR A 136 12.81 -12.53 -4.38
C THR A 136 11.62 -13.18 -5.11
N ASP A 137 11.12 -14.32 -4.64
CA ASP A 137 9.98 -15.01 -5.24
C ASP A 137 8.66 -14.31 -4.91
N TYR A 138 8.54 -13.65 -3.76
CA TYR A 138 7.31 -12.95 -3.35
C TYR A 138 7.24 -11.50 -3.81
N VAL A 139 8.24 -11.00 -4.54
CA VAL A 139 8.29 -9.58 -4.96
C VAL A 139 8.36 -9.48 -6.47
N ALA A 140 7.42 -8.74 -7.05
CA ALA A 140 7.43 -8.38 -8.46
C ALA A 140 8.33 -7.15 -8.73
N THR A 141 8.96 -7.13 -9.90
CA THR A 141 9.84 -6.04 -10.37
C THR A 141 9.67 -5.81 -11.86
N ASP A 142 9.88 -4.57 -12.30
CA ASP A 142 9.98 -4.14 -13.70
C ASP A 142 11.41 -4.24 -14.25
N ALA A 143 12.36 -4.68 -13.42
CA ALA A 143 13.74 -4.84 -13.82
C ALA A 143 13.91 -5.92 -14.90
N ARG A 144 14.46 -5.53 -16.05
CA ARG A 144 14.92 -6.44 -17.12
C ARG A 144 16.38 -6.80 -16.94
N ASP A 145 16.87 -7.86 -17.56
CA ASP A 145 18.32 -8.12 -17.61
C ASP A 145 19.05 -6.95 -18.29
N ALA A 146 20.23 -6.61 -17.76
CA ALA A 146 21.13 -5.68 -18.45
C ALA A 146 22.04 -6.51 -19.36
N THR A 147 21.57 -6.79 -20.58
CA THR A 147 22.34 -7.53 -21.60
C THR A 147 23.33 -6.63 -22.35
N GLU A 148 23.17 -5.31 -22.27
CA GLU A 148 24.08 -4.32 -22.87
C GLU A 148 24.84 -3.57 -21.77
N GLY A 149 26.10 -3.96 -21.56
CA GLY A 149 27.02 -3.36 -20.60
C GLY A 149 28.10 -4.32 -20.11
N ARG A 150 29.20 -3.78 -19.54
CA ARG A 150 30.36 -4.55 -19.03
C ARG A 150 30.05 -5.45 -17.81
N ILE A 151 28.86 -5.34 -17.21
CA ILE A 151 28.47 -6.08 -16.01
C ILE A 151 27.06 -6.65 -16.19
N PHE A 152 26.98 -7.97 -16.40
CA PHE A 152 25.72 -8.70 -16.43
C PHE A 152 25.13 -8.76 -15.01
N VAL A 153 23.89 -8.29 -14.84
CA VAL A 153 23.15 -8.42 -13.57
C VAL A 153 21.79 -9.03 -13.86
N ASP A 154 21.57 -10.24 -13.34
CA ASP A 154 20.33 -11.00 -13.46
C ASP A 154 19.17 -10.35 -12.69
N VAL A 155 17.93 -10.55 -13.15
CA VAL A 155 16.70 -10.09 -12.47
C VAL A 155 16.66 -10.48 -10.98
N PRO A 156 16.99 -11.72 -10.56
CA PRO A 156 17.04 -12.08 -9.14
C PRO A 156 17.99 -11.22 -8.31
N THR A 157 19.17 -10.84 -8.82
CA THR A 157 20.08 -9.94 -8.09
C THR A 157 19.51 -8.54 -8.00
N LYS A 158 18.81 -8.05 -9.04
CA LYS A 158 18.12 -6.75 -8.98
C LYS A 158 17.01 -6.75 -7.92
N LYS A 159 16.19 -7.82 -7.88
CA LYS A 159 15.18 -8.01 -6.81
C LYS A 159 15.82 -8.06 -5.42
N ALA A 160 16.90 -8.82 -5.24
CA ALA A 160 17.60 -8.92 -3.97
C ALA A 160 18.17 -7.56 -3.50
N ARG A 161 18.69 -6.74 -4.42
CA ARG A 161 19.11 -5.36 -4.11
C ARG A 161 17.93 -4.47 -3.71
N GLN A 162 16.79 -4.59 -4.38
CA GLN A 162 15.58 -3.85 -4.04
C GLN A 162 15.06 -4.23 -2.65
N ILE A 163 15.02 -5.53 -2.34
CA ILE A 163 14.66 -6.05 -1.01
C ILE A 163 15.66 -5.54 0.04
N HIS A 164 16.96 -5.58 -0.24
CA HIS A 164 17.98 -5.06 0.67
C HIS A 164 17.77 -3.55 0.96
N SER A 165 17.49 -2.74 -0.07
CA SER A 165 17.17 -1.32 0.12
C SER A 165 15.91 -1.11 0.97
N SER A 166 14.88 -1.95 0.79
CA SER A 166 13.70 -1.95 1.66
C SER A 166 14.05 -2.33 3.10
N LEU A 167 14.90 -3.34 3.32
CA LEU A 167 15.34 -3.75 4.67
C LEU A 167 16.15 -2.64 5.37
N VAL A 168 17.05 -1.96 4.65
CA VAL A 168 17.74 -0.76 5.18
C VAL A 168 16.72 0.30 5.61
N ARG A 169 15.72 0.56 4.76
CA ARG A 169 14.66 1.53 5.07
C ARG A 169 13.87 1.13 6.30
N LEU A 170 13.43 -0.13 6.39
CA LEU A 170 12.68 -0.66 7.53
C LEU A 170 13.49 -0.63 8.83
N HIS A 171 14.80 -0.90 8.75
CA HIS A 171 15.69 -0.82 9.90
C HIS A 171 15.80 0.63 10.41
N ASN A 172 16.01 1.58 9.51
CA ASN A 172 16.08 3.01 9.85
C ASN A 172 14.76 3.53 10.44
N GLU A 173 13.63 2.95 10.04
CA GLU A 173 12.30 3.31 10.57
C GLU A 173 11.91 2.52 11.84
N ASN A 174 12.84 1.72 12.38
CA ASN A 174 12.68 0.85 13.56
C ASN A 174 11.57 -0.20 13.42
N LEU A 175 11.33 -0.70 12.20
CA LEU A 175 10.32 -1.73 11.90
C LEU A 175 10.91 -3.14 11.79
N ILE A 176 12.23 -3.25 11.78
CA ILE A 176 12.97 -4.50 11.95
C ILE A 176 14.17 -4.30 12.87
N SER A 177 14.57 -5.35 13.57
CA SER A 177 15.93 -5.46 14.15
C SER A 177 16.81 -6.32 13.28
N VAL A 178 18.10 -5.98 13.23
CA VAL A 178 19.13 -6.79 12.59
C VAL A 178 20.21 -7.12 13.63
N PRO A 179 20.82 -8.32 13.61
CA PRO A 179 21.88 -8.65 14.54
C PRO A 179 23.08 -7.70 14.41
N PRO A 180 23.74 -7.32 15.52
CA PRO A 180 25.00 -6.61 15.45
C PRO A 180 26.06 -7.50 14.76
N ALA A 181 26.81 -6.92 13.83
CA ALA A 181 28.01 -7.50 13.20
C ALA A 181 27.85 -8.80 12.35
N LYS A 182 27.21 -8.70 11.17
CA LYS A 182 27.23 -9.76 10.13
C LYS A 182 27.71 -9.34 8.73
N GLY A 183 28.44 -8.22 8.61
CA GLY A 183 28.94 -7.73 7.30
C GLY A 183 27.84 -7.66 6.24
N ARG A 184 28.12 -8.13 5.01
CA ARG A 184 27.15 -8.17 3.89
C ARG A 184 25.88 -9.00 4.16
N ARG A 185 25.89 -9.93 5.13
CA ARG A 185 24.73 -10.79 5.48
C ARG A 185 23.89 -10.25 6.63
N ARG A 186 24.13 -9.01 7.08
CA ARG A 186 23.42 -8.37 8.21
C ARG A 186 21.90 -8.47 8.11
N TYR A 187 21.35 -8.34 6.91
CA TYR A 187 19.90 -8.33 6.68
C TYR A 187 19.30 -9.71 6.42
N GLN A 188 20.08 -10.80 6.47
CA GLN A 188 19.53 -12.16 6.29
C GLN A 188 18.76 -12.65 7.53
N ASP A 189 19.14 -12.22 8.72
CA ASP A 189 18.54 -12.68 9.98
C ASP A 189 17.70 -11.59 10.66
N PHE A 190 17.04 -10.74 9.87
CA PHE A 190 16.20 -9.69 10.45
C PHE A 190 15.05 -10.30 11.27
N VAL A 191 14.58 -9.56 12.26
CA VAL A 191 13.39 -9.89 13.05
C VAL A 191 12.40 -8.75 12.89
N LEU A 192 11.15 -9.08 12.56
CA LEU A 192 10.07 -8.10 12.47
C LEU A 192 9.83 -7.46 13.84
N LYS A 193 9.64 -6.15 13.84
CA LYS A 193 9.16 -5.40 15.00
C LYS A 193 7.71 -4.96 14.79
N ARG A 194 7.04 -4.45 15.83
CA ARG A 194 5.65 -4.01 15.68
C ARG A 194 5.52 -3.00 14.55
N GLU A 195 4.50 -3.19 13.72
CA GLU A 195 4.23 -2.37 12.56
C GLU A 195 3.73 -0.98 12.95
N ASP A 196 3.12 -0.80 14.13
CA ASP A 196 2.57 0.47 14.64
C ASP A 196 3.60 1.35 15.38
N ALA A 197 4.89 1.12 15.13
CA ALA A 197 5.99 1.83 15.79
C ALA A 197 5.88 3.35 15.63
N ARG A 198 5.99 4.07 16.75
CA ARG A 198 6.14 5.53 16.71
C ARG A 198 7.56 5.91 16.27
N PRO A 199 7.72 7.02 15.55
CA PRO A 199 9.04 7.60 15.27
C PRO A 199 9.80 7.89 16.57
N GLY A 200 11.08 7.51 16.62
CA GLY A 200 11.99 7.85 17.72
C GLY A 200 11.83 7.09 19.05
N GLY A 201 10.91 6.11 19.14
CA GLY A 201 10.74 5.28 20.34
C GLY A 201 11.30 3.87 20.18
N ASP A 202 11.49 3.17 21.31
CA ASP A 202 11.73 1.74 21.31
C ASP A 202 10.57 1.00 20.67
N ASN A 203 10.89 -0.07 19.94
CA ASN A 203 9.89 -0.90 19.29
C ASN A 203 10.20 -2.37 19.59
N SER A 204 9.19 -3.04 20.16
CA SER A 204 9.29 -4.44 20.55
C SER A 204 9.22 -5.36 19.35
N VAL A 205 9.61 -6.62 19.55
CA VAL A 205 9.43 -7.69 18.57
C VAL A 205 7.96 -7.77 18.16
N TYR A 206 7.74 -8.00 16.87
CA TYR A 206 6.41 -8.18 16.32
C TYR A 206 5.72 -9.37 16.97
N ARG A 207 4.43 -9.20 17.26
CA ARG A 207 3.52 -10.29 17.62
C ARG A 207 2.28 -10.16 16.76
N VAL A 208 1.75 -11.28 16.29
CA VAL A 208 0.48 -11.29 15.57
C VAL A 208 -0.59 -10.63 16.46
N PRO A 209 -1.31 -9.60 15.99
CA PRO A 209 -2.34 -8.94 16.79
C PRO A 209 -3.40 -9.95 17.27
N GLU A 210 -3.71 -9.90 18.57
CA GLU A 210 -4.59 -10.86 19.24
C GLU A 210 -5.88 -10.20 19.75
N HIS A 211 -5.76 -9.04 20.42
CA HIS A 211 -6.89 -8.38 21.05
C HIS A 211 -7.73 -7.59 20.05
N ASP A 212 -9.04 -7.84 20.09
CA ASP A 212 -10.02 -7.09 19.32
C ASP A 212 -9.91 -5.59 19.60
N GLY A 213 -10.04 -4.78 18.55
CA GLY A 213 -9.95 -3.32 18.64
C GLY A 213 -8.53 -2.75 18.58
N GLU A 214 -7.48 -3.58 18.63
CA GLU A 214 -6.10 -3.14 18.33
C GLU A 214 -5.82 -3.09 16.83
N PHE A 215 -6.50 -3.95 16.07
CA PHE A 215 -6.25 -4.18 14.65
C PHE A 215 -7.52 -4.05 13.80
N PHE A 216 -7.32 -3.96 12.50
CA PHE A 216 -8.34 -4.13 11.48
C PHE A 216 -7.91 -5.21 10.50
N PHE A 217 -8.88 -5.75 9.78
CA PHE A 217 -8.69 -6.79 8.80
C PHE A 217 -8.46 -6.20 7.41
N VAL A 218 -7.59 -6.85 6.65
CA VAL A 218 -7.33 -6.61 5.23
C VAL A 218 -7.56 -7.92 4.48
N PRO A 219 -8.32 -7.93 3.38
CA PRO A 219 -8.58 -9.14 2.63
C PRO A 219 -7.30 -9.82 2.17
N ALA A 220 -7.21 -11.14 2.33
CA ALA A 220 -6.08 -11.92 1.82
C ALA A 220 -5.93 -11.79 0.29
N SER A 221 -7.03 -11.49 -0.41
CA SER A 221 -7.07 -11.22 -1.85
C SER A 221 -6.20 -10.04 -2.28
N LEU A 222 -5.87 -9.10 -1.37
CA LEU A 222 -4.83 -8.09 -1.62
C LEU A 222 -3.48 -8.73 -2.04
N PHE A 223 -3.14 -9.87 -1.44
CA PHE A 223 -1.89 -10.59 -1.68
C PHE A 223 -2.06 -11.66 -2.75
N THR A 224 -3.08 -12.51 -2.60
CA THR A 224 -3.24 -13.71 -3.42
C THR A 224 -3.66 -13.40 -4.86
N ASN A 225 -4.35 -12.29 -5.09
CA ASN A 225 -4.74 -11.84 -6.43
C ASN A 225 -3.78 -10.81 -7.04
N GLY A 226 -2.65 -10.52 -6.39
CA GLY A 226 -1.56 -9.71 -6.94
C GLY A 226 -1.70 -8.19 -6.79
N TRP A 227 -2.74 -7.68 -6.11
CA TRP A 227 -2.95 -6.24 -5.90
C TRP A 227 -1.76 -5.56 -5.20
N ILE A 228 -1.12 -6.26 -4.26
CA ILE A 228 0.07 -5.80 -3.55
C ILE A 228 1.27 -5.47 -4.46
N HIS A 229 1.29 -5.99 -5.70
CA HIS A 229 2.38 -5.78 -6.65
C HIS A 229 2.12 -4.65 -7.65
N VAL A 230 0.84 -4.38 -7.95
CA VAL A 230 0.42 -3.45 -9.02
C VAL A 230 -0.04 -2.09 -8.49
N LEU A 231 -0.50 -2.02 -7.23
CA LEU A 231 -0.85 -0.77 -6.57
C LEU A 231 0.41 0.00 -6.17
N GLU A 232 0.36 1.33 -6.31
CA GLU A 232 1.42 2.23 -5.85
C GLU A 232 1.30 2.48 -4.33
N ASP A 233 2.40 2.91 -3.71
CA ASP A 233 2.47 3.15 -2.26
C ASP A 233 1.34 4.08 -1.74
N SER A 234 0.92 5.08 -2.53
CA SER A 234 -0.20 5.97 -2.17
C SER A 234 -1.56 5.28 -2.22
N GLU A 235 -1.74 4.37 -3.15
CA GLU A 235 -2.97 3.58 -3.31
C GLU A 235 -3.06 2.54 -2.19
N LEU A 236 -1.95 1.82 -1.91
CA LEU A 236 -1.86 0.91 -0.78
C LEU A 236 -2.16 1.64 0.53
N ALA A 237 -1.54 2.80 0.78
CA ALA A 237 -1.81 3.56 1.98
C ALA A 237 -3.28 3.98 2.09
N LEU A 238 -3.89 4.47 1.00
CA LEU A 238 -5.29 4.89 1.00
C LEU A 238 -6.26 3.70 1.17
N LEU A 239 -5.99 2.58 0.51
CA LEU A 239 -6.74 1.33 0.67
C LEU A 239 -6.73 0.88 2.14
N LEU A 240 -5.56 0.87 2.79
CA LEU A 240 -5.45 0.50 4.20
C LEU A 240 -6.17 1.48 5.13
N ILE A 241 -6.19 2.78 4.81
CA ILE A 241 -6.98 3.78 5.53
C ILE A 241 -8.47 3.48 5.39
N ALA A 242 -8.94 3.16 4.17
CA ALA A 242 -10.33 2.86 3.89
C ALA A 242 -10.78 1.54 4.54
N ALA A 243 -9.96 0.49 4.49
CA ALA A 243 -10.17 -0.77 5.20
C ALA A 243 -10.29 -0.55 6.72
N ARG A 244 -9.43 0.29 7.31
CA ARG A 244 -9.56 0.69 8.72
C ARG A 244 -10.86 1.44 8.99
N MET A 245 -11.27 2.36 8.12
CA MET A 245 -12.52 3.11 8.29
C MET A 245 -13.72 2.17 8.27
N ARG A 246 -13.75 1.23 7.32
CA ARG A 246 -14.79 0.19 7.22
C ARG A 246 -14.83 -0.66 8.50
N SER A 247 -13.68 -1.14 8.97
CA SER A 247 -13.61 -1.90 10.23
C SER A 247 -14.15 -1.14 11.45
N LYS A 248 -13.99 0.20 11.49
CA LYS A 248 -14.48 1.04 12.59
C LYS A 248 -15.95 1.45 12.46
N HIS A 249 -16.49 1.51 11.24
CA HIS A 249 -17.74 2.20 10.96
C HIS A 249 -18.72 1.42 10.08
N GLY A 250 -18.40 0.17 9.73
CA GLY A 250 -19.14 -0.62 8.76
C GLY A 250 -19.03 -0.07 7.35
N ASP A 251 -19.99 -0.42 6.49
CA ASP A 251 -20.02 -0.04 5.07
C ASP A 251 -20.52 1.40 4.82
N VAL A 252 -20.65 2.21 5.88
CA VAL A 252 -21.09 3.60 5.79
C VAL A 252 -19.95 4.46 5.22
N PRO A 253 -20.17 5.21 4.11
CA PRO A 253 -19.16 6.11 3.57
C PRO A 253 -18.65 7.11 4.62
N ARG A 254 -17.33 7.31 4.70
CA ARG A 254 -16.71 8.18 5.72
C ARG A 254 -15.92 9.33 5.11
N PRO A 255 -16.04 10.55 5.67
CA PRO A 255 -15.25 11.67 5.19
C PRO A 255 -13.77 11.46 5.51
N LEU A 256 -12.90 11.88 4.58
CA LEU A 256 -11.47 12.04 4.83
C LEU A 256 -11.04 13.49 4.58
N PRO A 257 -11.30 14.42 5.53
CA PRO A 257 -11.03 15.84 5.34
C PRO A 257 -9.53 16.15 5.33
N ALA A 258 -9.13 17.19 4.60
CA ALA A 258 -7.71 17.48 4.33
C ALA A 258 -6.85 17.63 5.60
N GLY A 259 -7.32 18.36 6.62
CA GLY A 259 -6.61 18.55 7.89
C GLY A 259 -6.37 17.23 8.62
N PRO A 260 -7.43 16.51 9.05
CA PRO A 260 -7.32 15.19 9.68
C PRO A 260 -6.55 14.16 8.84
N ARG A 261 -6.73 14.17 7.51
CA ARG A 261 -5.98 13.31 6.57
C ARG A 261 -4.47 13.57 6.67
N LYS A 262 -4.06 14.84 6.61
CA LYS A 262 -2.65 15.21 6.71
C LYS A 262 -2.08 14.92 8.10
N LEU A 263 -2.83 15.28 9.14
CA LEU A 263 -2.39 15.23 10.54
C LEU A 263 -2.30 13.80 11.08
N HIS A 264 -3.36 13.00 10.92
CA HIS A 264 -3.41 11.66 11.50
C HIS A 264 -2.87 10.58 10.57
N TYR A 265 -2.98 10.75 9.26
CA TYR A 265 -2.60 9.74 8.29
C TYR A 265 -1.31 10.09 7.55
N GLY A 266 -0.78 11.30 7.67
CA GLY A 266 0.43 11.72 6.96
C GLY A 266 0.25 11.79 5.44
N LEU A 267 -0.99 11.75 4.95
CA LEU A 267 -1.32 11.65 3.54
C LEU A 267 -1.53 13.06 2.96
N SER A 268 -0.62 13.47 2.06
CA SER A 268 -0.67 14.77 1.39
C SER A 268 -1.84 14.86 0.41
N ARG A 269 -2.10 16.08 -0.09
CA ARG A 269 -3.06 16.27 -1.18
C ARG A 269 -2.69 15.45 -2.39
N ASP A 270 -1.46 15.58 -2.89
CA ASP A 270 -1.02 14.91 -4.11
C ASP A 270 -1.08 13.38 -3.98
N SER A 271 -0.68 12.81 -2.84
CA SER A 271 -0.76 11.37 -2.60
C SER A 271 -2.21 10.89 -2.51
N PHE A 272 -3.10 11.68 -1.91
CA PHE A 272 -4.52 11.36 -1.90
C PHE A 272 -5.14 11.45 -3.29
N GLU A 273 -4.87 12.51 -4.05
CA GLU A 273 -5.38 12.71 -5.41
C GLU A 273 -4.92 11.61 -6.37
N ALA A 274 -3.63 11.23 -6.31
CA ALA A 274 -3.11 10.14 -7.09
C ALA A 274 -3.75 8.80 -6.70
N GLY A 275 -3.87 8.52 -5.40
CA GLY A 275 -4.39 7.26 -4.91
C GLY A 275 -5.89 7.08 -5.13
N HIS A 276 -6.70 8.08 -4.79
CA HIS A 276 -8.15 7.91 -4.76
C HIS A 276 -8.73 7.70 -6.16
N ARG A 277 -8.19 8.38 -7.19
CA ARG A 277 -8.75 8.26 -8.55
C ARG A 277 -8.53 6.88 -9.13
N VAL A 278 -7.33 6.33 -8.96
CA VAL A 278 -7.02 4.99 -9.48
C VAL A 278 -7.86 3.95 -8.73
N LEU A 279 -8.00 4.07 -7.40
CA LEU A 279 -8.84 3.16 -6.63
C LEU A 279 -10.33 3.26 -6.98
N ASP A 280 -10.81 4.46 -7.34
CA ASP A 280 -12.18 4.70 -7.83
C ASP A 280 -12.39 4.12 -9.24
N TYR A 281 -11.43 4.30 -10.15
CA TYR A 281 -11.47 3.65 -11.47
C TYR A 281 -11.48 2.12 -11.39
N LEU A 282 -10.87 1.57 -10.35
CA LEU A 282 -10.80 0.14 -10.10
C LEU A 282 -11.98 -0.36 -9.28
N ASP A 283 -12.98 0.46 -8.92
CA ASP A 283 -14.09 0.08 -8.03
C ASP A 283 -13.65 -0.48 -6.67
N ILE A 284 -12.40 -0.25 -6.25
CA ILE A 284 -11.89 -0.65 -4.92
C ILE A 284 -12.40 0.33 -3.85
N LEU A 285 -12.61 1.58 -4.25
CA LEU A 285 -12.99 2.68 -3.37
C LEU A 285 -13.97 3.59 -4.09
N ASP A 286 -15.22 3.70 -3.63
CA ASP A 286 -16.05 4.82 -4.09
C ASP A 286 -15.52 6.11 -3.47
N VAL A 287 -15.30 7.11 -4.31
CA VAL A 287 -14.98 8.47 -3.89
C VAL A 287 -16.13 9.40 -4.22
N ILE A 288 -16.92 9.71 -3.20
CA ILE A 288 -18.15 10.52 -3.34
C ILE A 288 -17.79 12.00 -3.07
N SER A 289 -17.96 12.86 -4.08
CA SER A 289 -17.74 14.32 -3.95
C SER A 289 -18.91 15.06 -3.33
N ASP A 290 -18.64 16.32 -2.96
CA ASP A 290 -19.69 17.34 -2.85
C ASP A 290 -20.45 17.44 -4.17
N TYR A 291 -21.77 17.25 -4.15
CA TYR A 291 -22.64 17.31 -5.34
C TYR A 291 -22.64 18.67 -6.05
N ARG A 292 -22.17 19.73 -5.36
CA ARG A 292 -22.01 21.07 -5.92
C ARG A 292 -20.65 21.28 -6.56
N ARG A 293 -19.80 20.25 -6.61
CA ARG A 293 -18.48 20.32 -7.21
C ARG A 293 -18.61 20.14 -8.72
N ASN A 294 -18.22 21.16 -9.46
CA ASN A 294 -18.16 21.17 -10.91
C ASN A 294 -16.98 20.33 -11.42
N GLU A 295 -16.98 20.02 -12.72
CA GLU A 295 -15.89 19.28 -13.39
C GLU A 295 -14.52 19.99 -13.28
N ASP A 296 -14.52 21.32 -13.19
CA ASP A 296 -13.32 22.13 -12.96
C ASP A 296 -12.79 22.05 -11.51
N GLY A 297 -13.50 21.32 -10.65
CA GLY A 297 -13.17 21.11 -9.24
C GLY A 297 -13.60 22.24 -8.32
N LYS A 298 -14.23 23.31 -8.81
CA LYS A 298 -14.82 24.36 -7.94
C LYS A 298 -16.14 23.90 -7.35
N VAL A 299 -16.51 24.47 -6.22
CA VAL A 299 -17.77 24.16 -5.53
C VAL A 299 -18.67 25.37 -5.59
N ASP A 300 -19.88 25.19 -6.11
CA ASP A 300 -20.88 26.25 -6.14
C ASP A 300 -21.31 26.63 -4.72
N GLY A 301 -21.38 27.94 -4.46
CA GLY A 301 -21.67 28.46 -3.11
C GLY A 301 -20.57 28.18 -2.09
N PHE A 302 -19.30 28.08 -2.53
CA PHE A 302 -18.16 27.86 -1.62
C PHE A 302 -18.07 28.92 -0.52
N ALA A 303 -18.36 30.19 -0.83
CA ALA A 303 -18.28 31.29 0.14
C ALA A 303 -19.23 31.10 1.34
N ASP A 304 -20.40 30.47 1.13
CA ASP A 304 -21.45 30.38 2.15
C ASP A 304 -21.31 29.14 3.05
N ARG A 305 -20.83 28.02 2.50
CA ARG A 305 -20.84 26.71 3.19
C ARG A 305 -19.52 25.94 3.11
N GLY A 306 -18.55 26.45 2.36
CA GLY A 306 -17.34 25.71 2.02
C GLY A 306 -17.62 24.45 1.18
N ALA A 307 -16.56 23.71 0.90
CA ALA A 307 -16.60 22.44 0.20
C ALA A 307 -16.71 21.27 1.20
N GLN A 308 -17.61 20.33 0.94
CA GLN A 308 -17.64 19.08 1.70
C GLN A 308 -16.43 18.19 1.35
N PRO A 309 -15.87 17.48 2.35
CA PRO A 309 -14.80 16.52 2.11
C PRO A 309 -15.33 15.32 1.31
N HIS A 310 -14.46 14.68 0.54
CA HIS A 310 -14.83 13.43 -0.13
C HIS A 310 -15.17 12.35 0.90
N LEU A 311 -16.27 11.63 0.66
CA LEU A 311 -16.61 10.44 1.41
C LEU A 311 -16.00 9.23 0.70
N LEU A 312 -15.48 8.29 1.48
CA LEU A 312 -14.83 7.08 1.01
C LEU A 312 -15.65 5.87 1.42
N LYS A 313 -15.90 4.95 0.49
CA LYS A 313 -16.49 3.64 0.76
C LYS A 313 -15.59 2.54 0.17
N PHE A 314 -15.12 1.64 1.01
CA PHE A 314 -14.21 0.55 0.60
C PHE A 314 -14.99 -0.70 0.21
N HIS A 315 -14.67 -1.26 -0.96
CA HIS A 315 -15.27 -2.48 -1.50
C HIS A 315 -14.23 -3.61 -1.49
N PRO A 316 -14.13 -4.40 -0.42
CA PRO A 316 -13.14 -5.47 -0.33
C PRO A 316 -13.29 -6.54 -1.43
N GLU A 317 -14.51 -6.81 -1.89
CA GLU A 317 -14.83 -7.76 -2.97
C GLU A 317 -14.20 -7.38 -4.31
N ALA A 318 -13.90 -6.08 -4.52
CA ALA A 318 -13.20 -5.62 -5.71
C ALA A 318 -11.79 -6.24 -5.82
N LEU A 319 -11.20 -6.64 -4.67
CA LEU A 319 -9.90 -7.29 -4.60
C LEU A 319 -9.95 -8.77 -5.00
N ASP A 320 -11.14 -9.37 -5.11
CA ASP A 320 -11.30 -10.79 -5.50
C ASP A 320 -11.06 -11.00 -7.00
N ARG A 321 -11.05 -9.92 -7.78
CA ARG A 321 -10.63 -9.93 -9.19
C ARG A 321 -9.12 -10.06 -9.32
N PRO A 322 -8.62 -10.71 -10.40
CA PRO A 322 -7.20 -10.80 -10.69
C PRO A 322 -6.62 -9.40 -10.98
N ALA A 323 -5.68 -8.94 -10.14
CA ALA A 323 -5.26 -7.54 -10.13
C ALA A 323 -4.62 -7.07 -11.45
N PHE A 324 -3.78 -7.91 -12.05
CA PHE A 324 -2.99 -7.54 -13.23
C PHE A 324 -3.86 -7.23 -14.45
N PRO A 325 -4.72 -8.14 -14.95
CA PRO A 325 -5.59 -7.82 -16.09
C PRO A 325 -6.53 -6.66 -15.75
N THR A 326 -7.14 -6.64 -14.55
CA THR A 326 -8.05 -5.57 -14.16
C THR A 326 -7.39 -4.19 -14.23
N ILE A 327 -6.18 -4.00 -13.68
CA ILE A 327 -5.54 -2.69 -13.71
C ILE A 327 -5.08 -2.27 -15.11
N ILE A 328 -4.65 -3.23 -15.95
CA ILE A 328 -4.26 -2.96 -17.34
C ILE A 328 -5.47 -2.47 -18.13
N ASP A 329 -6.60 -3.17 -18.03
CA ASP A 329 -7.83 -2.85 -18.74
C ASP A 329 -8.36 -1.49 -18.29
N THR A 330 -8.49 -1.29 -16.98
CA THR A 330 -8.95 -0.01 -16.41
C THR A 330 -8.08 1.16 -16.85
N ILE A 331 -6.75 1.06 -16.76
CA ILE A 331 -5.87 2.16 -17.17
C ILE A 331 -5.99 2.43 -18.67
N THR A 332 -6.08 1.37 -19.49
CA THR A 332 -6.23 1.48 -20.94
C THR A 332 -7.53 2.19 -21.32
N GLU A 333 -8.64 1.81 -20.71
CA GLU A 333 -9.95 2.45 -20.90
C GLU A 333 -9.93 3.93 -20.51
N GLN A 334 -9.32 4.27 -19.37
CA GLN A 334 -9.25 5.66 -18.91
C GLN A 334 -8.40 6.53 -19.84
N ILE A 335 -7.30 5.99 -20.38
CA ILE A 335 -6.49 6.68 -21.41
C ILE A 335 -7.32 6.88 -22.70
N ALA A 336 -8.15 5.92 -23.09
CA ALA A 336 -9.01 6.03 -24.26
C ALA A 336 -10.11 7.08 -24.08
N LYS A 337 -10.78 7.12 -22.91
CA LYS A 337 -11.82 8.11 -22.59
C LYS A 337 -11.31 9.55 -22.69
N SER A 338 -10.08 9.82 -22.23
CA SER A 338 -9.46 11.15 -22.36
C SER A 338 -9.22 11.61 -23.80
N LYS A 339 -9.14 10.69 -24.78
CA LYS A 339 -8.99 11.08 -26.19
C LYS A 339 -10.33 11.43 -26.85
N ALA A 340 -11.44 10.99 -26.24
CA ALA A 340 -12.79 11.18 -26.76
C ALA A 340 -13.50 12.41 -26.14
N SER A 341 -13.03 12.86 -24.98
CA SER A 341 -13.38 14.15 -24.36
C SER A 341 -12.46 15.24 -24.85
#